data_AF-A0A6J6MMH8-F1
#
_entry.id   AF-A0A6J6MMH8-F1
#
_cell.length_a   1.000
_cell.length_b   1.000
_cell.length_c   1.000
_cell.angle_alpha   90.00
_cell.angle_beta   90.00
_cell.angle_gamma   90.00
#
_symmetry.space_group_name_H-M   'P 1'
#
loop_
_entity.id
_entity.type
_entity.pdbx_description
1 polymer ?
#
loop_
_entity_poly.entity_id
_entity_poly.type
_entity_poly.pdbx_seq_one_letter_code
_entity_poly.pdbx_strand_id
1 'polypeptide(L)'
;MRPKIFSKVFHLFADRRVWVRQIAVAGLAGAVSWQVGDLLIADGGVVAAIVCSLSIRVSLHKSIREGFGQIVGTAIGAAVALFAVSVFNMGFIAIGITIVMCSVVARALHLGEVASVNVPVTALIVIGPGLSGSTAVHRLGSTLIGAAIAIVFSYFSHPKTPVGRAIDQITTVSHKAANLLAEMSEGVAAGYTQKEAGNWLAKARLLIEDIPALRSQSVEARGHARWFPTAEKDEAEDVYIRGIALEHTVVQVRTIARTLFDSAVSGGIADSTKKQIAVALSAASFAISSKFEEDNFSADDSNQSATEDAREAGAALAESLIEDAKDADQEQIVRGLSMVANIDRIADSLDQNSPALKDVITPDEPAQQKVMAVSPIDQTLKLSKRIQKSFKKLFGKYF
;
A
#
# COMPACT_ATOMS: atom_id res chain seq x y z
N MET A 1 20.29 -6.56 -43.74
CA MET A 1 19.50 -5.50 -43.06
C MET A 1 18.44 -6.08 -42.09
N ARG A 2 18.70 -7.20 -41.39
CA ARG A 2 17.75 -7.87 -40.46
C ARG A 2 18.23 -8.18 -39.01
N PRO A 3 19.48 -7.94 -38.55
CA PRO A 3 19.86 -8.26 -37.17
C PRO A 3 19.55 -7.17 -36.13
N LYS A 4 19.40 -5.89 -36.53
CA LYS A 4 19.16 -4.76 -35.59
C LYS A 4 17.72 -4.69 -35.04
N ILE A 5 16.75 -5.30 -35.72
CA ILE A 5 15.35 -5.32 -35.25
C ILE A 5 15.19 -6.40 -34.18
N PHE A 6 15.80 -7.57 -34.36
CA PHE A 6 15.75 -8.66 -33.39
C PHE A 6 16.39 -8.28 -32.05
N SER A 7 17.52 -7.57 -32.06
CA SER A 7 18.14 -7.11 -30.81
C SER A 7 17.33 -6.03 -30.10
N LYS A 8 16.69 -5.11 -30.84
CA LYS A 8 15.76 -4.10 -30.27
C LYS A 8 14.52 -4.73 -29.65
N VAL A 9 13.94 -5.73 -30.33
CA VAL A 9 12.78 -6.49 -29.82
C VAL A 9 13.20 -7.28 -28.58
N PHE A 10 14.35 -7.95 -28.60
CA PHE A 10 14.85 -8.70 -27.44
C PHE A 10 15.15 -7.79 -26.24
N HIS A 11 15.70 -6.58 -26.45
CA HIS A 11 15.91 -5.60 -25.39
C HIS A 11 14.58 -5.11 -24.79
N LEU A 12 13.55 -4.89 -25.62
CA LEU A 12 12.19 -4.54 -25.17
C LEU A 12 11.58 -5.60 -24.26
N PHE A 13 11.82 -6.89 -24.53
CA PHE A 13 11.36 -8.00 -23.70
C PHE A 13 12.28 -8.25 -22.48
N ALA A 14 13.59 -8.04 -22.60
CA ALA A 14 14.56 -8.26 -21.53
C ALA A 14 14.53 -7.19 -20.43
N ASP A 15 14.31 -5.91 -20.77
CA ASP A 15 14.17 -4.82 -19.79
C ASP A 15 12.80 -4.80 -19.10
N ARG A 16 11.79 -5.49 -19.68
CA ARG A 16 10.42 -5.53 -19.15
C ARG A 16 9.97 -6.92 -18.74
N ARG A 17 10.83 -7.70 -18.06
CA ARG A 17 10.53 -9.07 -17.58
C ARG A 17 9.15 -9.21 -16.93
N VAL A 18 8.72 -8.18 -16.18
CA VAL A 18 7.40 -8.10 -15.55
C VAL A 18 6.27 -8.19 -16.57
N TRP A 19 6.34 -7.36 -17.61
CA TRP A 19 5.33 -7.28 -18.67
C TRP A 19 5.29 -8.54 -19.52
N VAL A 20 6.47 -9.12 -19.83
CA VAL A 20 6.56 -10.40 -20.56
C VAL A 20 5.88 -11.52 -19.79
N ARG A 21 6.12 -11.57 -18.49
CA ARG A 21 5.52 -12.60 -17.64
C ARG A 21 4.01 -12.43 -17.50
N GLN A 22 3.52 -11.20 -17.39
CA GLN A 22 2.08 -10.92 -17.38
C GLN A 22 1.40 -11.41 -18.66
N ILE A 23 2.00 -11.14 -19.82
CA ILE A 23 1.48 -11.64 -21.11
C ILE A 23 1.51 -13.16 -21.15
N ALA A 24 2.61 -13.78 -20.70
CA ALA A 24 2.73 -15.24 -20.68
C ALA A 24 1.69 -15.88 -19.74
N VAL A 25 1.50 -15.33 -18.54
CA VAL A 25 0.51 -15.83 -17.57
C VAL A 25 -0.91 -15.59 -18.06
N ALA A 26 -1.21 -14.43 -18.66
CA ALA A 26 -2.52 -14.15 -19.25
C ALA A 26 -2.83 -15.06 -20.44
N GLY A 27 -1.84 -15.31 -21.31
CA GLY A 27 -1.96 -16.24 -22.42
C GLY A 27 -2.20 -17.69 -21.95
N LEU A 28 -1.44 -18.15 -20.94
CA LEU A 28 -1.65 -19.47 -20.33
C LEU A 28 -3.02 -19.57 -19.65
N ALA A 29 -3.43 -18.54 -18.91
CA ALA A 29 -4.73 -18.50 -18.26
C ALA A 29 -5.88 -18.59 -19.28
N GLY A 30 -5.80 -17.82 -20.37
CA GLY A 30 -6.77 -17.85 -21.45
C GLY A 30 -6.85 -19.21 -22.14
N ALA A 31 -5.70 -19.84 -22.40
CA ALA A 31 -5.63 -21.18 -23.00
C ALA A 31 -6.21 -22.27 -22.08
N VAL A 32 -5.86 -22.25 -20.79
CA VAL A 32 -6.43 -23.15 -19.78
C VAL A 32 -7.93 -22.92 -19.64
N SER A 33 -8.36 -21.66 -19.65
CA SER A 33 -9.78 -21.31 -19.56
C SER A 33 -10.58 -21.80 -20.76
N TRP A 34 -10.02 -21.74 -21.96
CA TRP A 34 -10.63 -22.33 -23.14
C TRP A 34 -10.84 -23.83 -22.95
N GLN A 35 -9.75 -24.54 -22.62
CA GLN A 35 -9.76 -26.00 -22.52
C GLN A 35 -10.73 -26.50 -21.44
N VAL A 36 -10.75 -25.84 -20.29
CA VAL A 36 -11.67 -26.18 -19.19
C VAL A 36 -13.12 -25.81 -19.54
N GLY A 37 -13.32 -24.69 -20.25
CA GLY A 37 -14.63 -24.27 -20.73
C GLY A 37 -15.26 -25.28 -21.68
N ASP A 38 -14.55 -25.73 -22.71
CA ASP A 38 -15.04 -26.72 -23.68
C ASP A 38 -15.24 -28.11 -23.05
N LEU A 39 -14.45 -28.47 -22.04
CA LEU A 39 -14.57 -29.76 -21.36
C LEU A 39 -15.83 -29.83 -20.48
N LEU A 40 -16.18 -28.74 -19.81
CA LEU A 40 -17.31 -28.70 -18.88
C LEU A 40 -18.62 -28.28 -19.57
N ILE A 41 -18.54 -27.53 -20.67
CA ILE A 41 -19.68 -26.93 -21.34
C ILE A 41 -19.46 -27.02 -22.86
N ALA A 42 -20.43 -27.60 -23.58
CA ALA A 42 -20.38 -27.66 -25.04
C ALA A 42 -20.24 -26.25 -25.65
N ASP A 43 -19.20 -26.06 -26.46
CA ASP A 43 -18.81 -24.79 -27.10
C ASP A 43 -18.58 -23.61 -26.13
N GLY A 44 -18.22 -23.91 -24.87
CA GLY A 44 -18.01 -22.92 -23.81
C GLY A 44 -16.64 -22.25 -23.78
N GLY A 45 -15.65 -22.80 -24.49
CA GLY A 45 -14.24 -22.42 -24.40
C GLY A 45 -13.96 -20.97 -24.80
N VAL A 46 -14.56 -20.50 -25.89
CA VAL A 46 -14.39 -19.11 -26.38
C VAL A 46 -14.84 -18.10 -25.33
N VAL A 47 -16.03 -18.32 -24.76
CA VAL A 47 -16.62 -17.40 -23.78
C VAL A 47 -15.81 -17.40 -22.49
N ALA A 48 -15.39 -18.58 -22.04
CA ALA A 48 -14.52 -18.71 -20.86
C ALA A 48 -13.20 -17.96 -21.06
N ALA A 49 -12.53 -18.13 -22.21
CA ALA A 49 -11.27 -17.46 -22.52
C ALA A 49 -11.40 -15.93 -22.61
N ILE A 50 -12.48 -15.41 -23.21
CA ILE A 50 -12.76 -13.97 -23.26
C ILE A 50 -12.93 -13.41 -21.85
N VAL A 51 -13.77 -14.04 -21.03
CA VAL A 51 -13.99 -13.59 -19.65
C VAL A 51 -12.72 -13.69 -18.82
N CYS A 52 -11.95 -14.77 -18.98
CA CYS A 52 -10.67 -14.94 -18.30
C CYS A 52 -9.70 -13.79 -18.65
N SER A 53 -9.61 -13.45 -19.93
CA SER A 53 -8.72 -12.37 -20.42
C SER A 53 -9.16 -10.98 -19.95
N LEU A 54 -10.47 -10.73 -19.86
CA LEU A 54 -11.02 -9.46 -19.35
C LEU A 54 -10.88 -9.33 -17.83
N SER A 55 -10.84 -10.46 -17.11
CA SER A 55 -10.84 -10.51 -15.65
C SER A 55 -9.43 -10.58 -15.06
N ILE A 56 -8.44 -11.08 -15.81
CA ILE A 56 -7.08 -11.19 -15.31
C ILE A 56 -6.51 -9.80 -15.04
N ARG A 57 -6.20 -9.53 -13.78
CA ARG A 57 -5.68 -8.25 -13.31
C ARG A 57 -4.34 -8.44 -12.61
N VAL A 58 -3.60 -7.33 -12.54
CA VAL A 58 -2.24 -7.24 -11.97
C VAL A 58 -2.21 -7.39 -10.44
N SER A 59 -3.32 -7.17 -9.75
CA SER A 59 -3.45 -7.24 -8.29
C SER A 59 -4.47 -8.31 -7.90
N LEU A 60 -4.11 -9.24 -7.01
CA LEU A 60 -4.96 -10.35 -6.57
C LEU A 60 -6.20 -9.84 -5.82
N HIS A 61 -6.05 -8.92 -4.87
CA HIS A 61 -7.20 -8.37 -4.13
C HIS A 61 -8.16 -7.63 -5.06
N LYS A 62 -7.62 -6.87 -6.01
CA LYS A 62 -8.40 -6.20 -7.05
C LYS A 62 -9.08 -7.24 -7.96
N SER A 63 -8.37 -8.29 -8.37
CA SER A 63 -8.89 -9.39 -9.19
C SER A 63 -9.95 -10.23 -8.49
N ILE A 64 -9.88 -10.42 -7.17
CA ILE A 64 -10.88 -11.16 -6.41
C ILE A 64 -12.14 -10.31 -6.25
N ARG A 65 -12.01 -9.04 -5.85
CA ARG A 65 -13.17 -8.14 -5.72
C ARG A 65 -13.85 -7.92 -7.06
N GLU A 66 -13.07 -7.72 -8.12
CA GLU A 66 -13.58 -7.55 -9.48
C GLU A 66 -14.08 -8.87 -10.07
N GLY A 67 -13.43 -9.99 -9.80
CA GLY A 67 -13.88 -11.33 -10.21
C GLY A 67 -15.18 -11.73 -9.52
N PHE A 68 -15.37 -11.38 -8.24
CA PHE A 68 -16.64 -11.53 -7.55
C PHE A 68 -17.71 -10.59 -8.14
N GLY A 69 -17.35 -9.32 -8.39
CA GLY A 69 -18.19 -8.38 -9.12
C GLY A 69 -18.57 -8.87 -10.53
N GLN A 70 -17.67 -9.60 -11.20
CA GLN A 70 -17.89 -10.22 -12.49
C GLN A 70 -18.86 -11.39 -12.37
N ILE A 71 -18.70 -12.27 -11.38
CA ILE A 71 -19.59 -13.40 -11.12
C ILE A 71 -21.02 -12.90 -10.84
N VAL A 72 -21.16 -11.95 -9.91
CA VAL A 72 -22.44 -11.35 -9.53
C VAL A 72 -23.04 -10.55 -10.69
N GLY A 73 -22.21 -9.74 -11.35
CA GLY A 73 -22.58 -8.94 -12.51
C GLY A 73 -23.05 -9.79 -13.68
N THR A 74 -22.43 -10.95 -13.92
CA THR A 74 -22.84 -11.86 -14.98
C THR A 74 -24.18 -12.51 -14.67
N ALA A 75 -24.42 -12.91 -13.41
CA ALA A 75 -25.71 -13.45 -12.99
C ALA A 75 -26.85 -12.42 -13.17
N ILE A 76 -26.62 -11.17 -12.74
CA ILE A 76 -27.58 -10.06 -12.90
C ILE A 76 -27.78 -9.73 -14.37
N GLY A 77 -26.69 -9.56 -15.12
CA GLY A 77 -26.71 -9.21 -16.54
C GLY A 77 -27.48 -10.25 -17.35
N ALA A 78 -27.29 -11.53 -17.08
CA ALA A 78 -28.04 -12.61 -17.73
C ALA A 78 -29.51 -12.64 -17.34
N ALA A 79 -29.85 -12.38 -16.06
CA ALA A 79 -31.24 -12.31 -15.62
C ALA A 79 -31.99 -11.16 -16.31
N VAL A 80 -31.39 -9.97 -16.33
CA VAL A 80 -31.92 -8.77 -17.00
C VAL A 80 -32.02 -8.99 -18.51
N ALA A 81 -31.01 -9.63 -19.11
CA ALA A 81 -30.98 -10.00 -20.51
C ALA A 81 -32.12 -10.94 -20.92
N LEU A 82 -32.28 -12.05 -20.21
CA LEU A 82 -33.34 -13.02 -20.46
C LEU A 82 -34.72 -12.38 -20.30
N PHE A 83 -34.89 -11.54 -19.28
CA PHE A 83 -36.10 -10.76 -19.08
C PHE A 83 -36.37 -9.82 -20.26
N ALA A 84 -35.40 -9.01 -20.69
CA ALA A 84 -35.57 -8.05 -21.77
C ALA A 84 -35.88 -8.72 -23.12
N VAL A 85 -35.20 -9.82 -23.45
CA VAL A 85 -35.46 -10.58 -24.67
C VAL A 85 -36.84 -11.24 -24.64
N SER A 86 -37.31 -11.70 -23.46
CA SER A 86 -38.66 -12.26 -23.32
C SER A 86 -39.78 -11.25 -23.58
N VAL A 87 -39.55 -9.96 -23.30
CA VAL A 87 -40.55 -8.89 -23.42
C VAL A 87 -40.51 -8.21 -24.79
N PHE A 88 -39.32 -7.87 -25.29
CA PHE A 88 -39.15 -7.01 -26.47
C PHE A 88 -38.77 -7.75 -27.75
N ASN A 89 -38.57 -9.07 -27.67
CA ASN A 89 -38.00 -9.90 -28.72
C ASN A 89 -36.57 -9.46 -29.11
N MET A 90 -35.78 -10.33 -29.74
CA MET A 90 -34.38 -10.00 -30.03
C MET A 90 -34.28 -8.88 -31.09
N GLY A 91 -33.67 -7.76 -30.72
CA GLY A 91 -33.52 -6.61 -31.62
C GLY A 91 -32.77 -5.44 -30.98
N PHE A 92 -32.58 -4.37 -31.76
CA PHE A 92 -31.86 -3.15 -31.34
C PHE A 92 -32.39 -2.57 -30.02
N ILE A 93 -33.73 -2.53 -29.88
CA ILE A 93 -34.41 -1.98 -28.71
C ILE A 93 -34.12 -2.84 -27.46
N ALA A 94 -34.20 -4.17 -27.58
CA ALA A 94 -33.92 -5.08 -26.47
C ALA A 94 -32.48 -4.95 -25.97
N ILE A 95 -31.52 -4.79 -26.89
CA ILE A 95 -30.10 -4.58 -26.55
C ILE A 95 -29.93 -3.24 -25.81
N GLY A 96 -30.50 -2.15 -26.35
CA GLY A 96 -30.43 -0.84 -25.71
C GLY A 96 -31.01 -0.82 -24.30
N ILE A 97 -32.21 -1.39 -24.13
CA ILE A 97 -32.87 -1.48 -22.82
C ILE A 97 -32.08 -2.35 -21.85
N THR A 98 -31.51 -3.47 -22.31
CA THR A 98 -30.70 -4.36 -21.47
C THR A 98 -29.48 -3.63 -20.92
N ILE A 99 -28.76 -2.86 -21.74
CA ILE A 99 -27.57 -2.11 -21.31
C ILE A 99 -27.95 -1.06 -20.25
N VAL A 100 -29.04 -0.33 -20.48
CA VAL A 100 -29.55 0.68 -19.54
C VAL A 100 -29.96 0.04 -18.22
N MET A 101 -30.75 -1.03 -18.26
CA MET A 101 -31.19 -1.75 -17.07
C MET A 101 -30.02 -2.37 -16.29
N CYS A 102 -29.06 -2.98 -16.99
CA CYS A 102 -27.85 -3.52 -16.36
C CYS A 102 -27.08 -2.43 -15.61
N SER A 103 -26.93 -1.25 -16.22
CA SER A 103 -26.23 -0.12 -15.61
C SER A 103 -26.97 0.45 -14.40
N VAL A 104 -28.31 0.55 -14.49
CA VAL A 104 -29.16 1.00 -13.38
C VAL A 104 -29.10 0.02 -12.21
N VAL A 105 -29.25 -1.28 -12.47
CA VAL A 105 -29.22 -2.33 -11.44
C VAL A 105 -27.82 -2.41 -10.81
N ALA A 106 -26.75 -2.32 -11.62
CA ALA A 106 -25.40 -2.32 -11.09
C ALA A 106 -25.13 -1.14 -10.15
N ARG A 107 -25.64 0.05 -10.49
CA ARG A 107 -25.53 1.24 -9.65
C ARG A 107 -26.41 1.14 -8.39
N ALA A 108 -27.62 0.59 -8.50
CA ALA A 108 -28.53 0.39 -7.36
C ALA A 108 -27.94 -0.56 -6.31
N LEU A 109 -27.21 -1.60 -6.76
CA LEU A 109 -26.54 -2.56 -5.90
C LEU A 109 -25.20 -2.06 -5.33
N HIS A 110 -24.82 -0.81 -5.59
CA HIS A 110 -23.53 -0.23 -5.16
C HIS A 110 -22.32 -1.11 -5.55
N LEU A 111 -22.42 -1.80 -6.68
CA LEU A 111 -21.31 -2.53 -7.26
C LEU A 111 -20.26 -1.49 -7.67
N GLY A 112 -19.04 -1.58 -7.13
CA GLY A 112 -17.98 -0.58 -7.36
C GLY A 112 -17.75 -0.26 -8.84
N GLU A 113 -17.11 0.86 -9.15
CA GLU A 113 -16.99 1.45 -10.50
C GLU A 113 -16.55 0.47 -11.61
N VAL A 114 -15.79 -0.57 -11.27
CA VAL A 114 -15.33 -1.57 -12.23
C VAL A 114 -16.42 -2.59 -12.58
N ALA A 115 -17.26 -2.96 -11.62
CA ALA A 115 -18.32 -3.94 -11.84
C ALA A 115 -19.48 -3.34 -12.65
N SER A 116 -19.78 -2.05 -12.47
CA SER A 116 -20.85 -1.36 -13.21
C SER A 116 -20.63 -1.32 -14.72
N VAL A 117 -19.36 -1.23 -15.17
CA VAL A 117 -18.99 -1.28 -16.59
C VAL A 117 -19.04 -2.70 -17.15
N ASN A 118 -18.75 -3.70 -16.32
CA ASN A 118 -18.69 -5.09 -16.77
C ASN A 118 -20.07 -5.75 -16.88
N VAL A 119 -21.06 -5.39 -16.05
CA VAL A 119 -22.41 -5.99 -16.08
C VAL A 119 -23.04 -5.92 -17.48
N PRO A 120 -23.09 -4.77 -18.17
CA PRO A 120 -23.64 -4.70 -19.53
C PRO A 120 -22.85 -5.55 -20.54
N VAL A 121 -21.52 -5.58 -20.45
CA VAL A 121 -20.68 -6.38 -21.36
C VAL A 121 -21.00 -7.87 -21.21
N THR A 122 -21.16 -8.36 -19.97
CA THR A 122 -21.52 -9.76 -19.71
C THR A 122 -22.92 -10.11 -20.21
N ALA A 123 -23.89 -9.21 -20.05
CA ALA A 123 -25.24 -9.40 -20.58
C ALA A 123 -25.22 -9.58 -22.11
N LEU A 124 -24.40 -8.80 -22.83
CA LEU A 124 -24.24 -8.93 -24.28
C LEU A 124 -23.57 -10.26 -24.69
N ILE A 125 -22.60 -10.74 -23.92
CA ILE A 125 -21.94 -12.05 -24.15
C ILE A 125 -22.97 -13.19 -24.04
N VAL A 126 -23.92 -13.07 -23.11
CA VAL A 126 -25.00 -14.05 -22.92
C VAL A 126 -26.06 -13.95 -24.02
N ILE A 127 -26.36 -12.75 -24.56
CA ILE A 127 -27.42 -12.50 -25.56
C ILE A 127 -26.96 -12.66 -27.02
N GLY A 128 -25.66 -12.64 -27.33
CA GLY A 128 -25.12 -12.50 -28.69
C GLY A 128 -25.83 -13.30 -29.81
N PRO A 129 -25.94 -12.76 -31.04
CA PRO A 129 -26.82 -13.27 -32.09
C PRO A 129 -26.49 -14.70 -32.54
N GLY A 130 -27.53 -15.53 -32.74
CA GLY A 130 -27.45 -16.88 -33.33
C GLY A 130 -27.74 -18.07 -32.39
N LEU A 131 -28.28 -17.86 -31.17
CA LEU A 131 -28.19 -18.88 -30.12
C LEU A 131 -29.49 -19.00 -29.31
N SER A 132 -30.05 -20.22 -29.28
CA SER A 132 -31.29 -20.58 -28.59
C SER A 132 -31.19 -20.49 -27.06
N GLY A 133 -32.35 -20.48 -26.38
CA GLY A 133 -32.43 -20.29 -24.92
C GLY A 133 -31.69 -21.30 -24.03
N SER A 134 -31.38 -22.51 -24.51
CA SER A 134 -30.53 -23.46 -23.74
C SER A 134 -29.06 -23.01 -23.67
N THR A 135 -28.61 -22.20 -24.64
CA THR A 135 -27.24 -21.69 -24.74
C THR A 135 -26.95 -20.61 -23.70
N ALA A 136 -27.96 -19.88 -23.20
CA ALA A 136 -27.75 -18.81 -22.22
C ALA A 136 -27.20 -19.34 -20.88
N VAL A 137 -27.70 -20.49 -20.43
CA VAL A 137 -27.25 -21.16 -19.19
C VAL A 137 -25.83 -21.70 -19.36
N HIS A 138 -25.52 -22.32 -20.51
CA HIS A 138 -24.17 -22.78 -20.84
C HIS A 138 -23.17 -21.61 -20.90
N ARG A 139 -23.58 -20.45 -21.43
CA ARG A 139 -22.74 -19.25 -21.47
C ARG A 139 -22.51 -18.66 -20.10
N LEU A 140 -23.54 -18.60 -19.27
CA LEU A 140 -23.39 -18.25 -17.85
C LEU A 140 -22.36 -19.15 -17.17
N GLY A 141 -22.48 -20.48 -17.29
CA GLY A 141 -21.48 -21.40 -16.73
C GLY A 141 -20.06 -21.13 -17.26
N SER A 142 -19.93 -20.84 -18.55
CA SER A 142 -18.63 -20.57 -19.19
C SER A 142 -17.99 -19.28 -18.68
N THR A 143 -18.79 -18.23 -18.46
CA THR A 143 -18.31 -16.96 -17.87
C THR A 143 -17.84 -17.15 -16.42
N LEU A 144 -18.52 -17.99 -15.63
CA LEU A 144 -18.12 -18.31 -14.25
C LEU A 144 -16.81 -19.07 -14.21
N ILE A 145 -16.63 -20.06 -15.10
CA ILE A 145 -15.37 -20.80 -15.25
C ILE A 145 -14.22 -19.85 -15.63
N GLY A 146 -14.43 -18.97 -16.60
CA GLY A 146 -13.43 -17.99 -17.01
C GLY A 146 -13.04 -17.01 -15.89
N ALA A 147 -14.01 -16.53 -15.12
CA ALA A 147 -13.75 -15.67 -13.96
C ALA A 147 -12.98 -16.43 -12.86
N ALA A 148 -13.33 -17.69 -12.58
CA ALA A 148 -12.64 -18.51 -11.59
C ALA A 148 -11.18 -18.76 -11.97
N ILE A 149 -10.91 -19.12 -13.23
CA ILE A 149 -9.56 -19.36 -13.74
C ILE A 149 -8.74 -18.08 -13.74
N ALA A 150 -9.34 -16.93 -14.10
CA ALA A 150 -8.66 -15.64 -14.01
C ALA A 150 -8.22 -15.31 -12.58
N ILE A 151 -9.07 -15.56 -11.57
CA ILE A 151 -8.70 -15.34 -10.16
C ILE A 151 -7.49 -16.20 -9.77
N VAL A 152 -7.47 -17.48 -10.17
CA VAL A 152 -6.35 -18.40 -9.88
C VAL A 152 -5.07 -17.95 -10.57
N PHE A 153 -5.13 -17.58 -11.85
CA PHE A 153 -3.93 -17.20 -12.62
C PHE A 153 -3.44 -15.78 -12.35
N SER A 154 -4.32 -14.87 -11.93
CA SER A 154 -3.95 -13.51 -11.51
C SER A 154 -2.92 -13.50 -10.39
N TYR A 155 -2.91 -14.54 -9.54
CA TYR A 155 -1.88 -14.77 -8.53
C TYR A 155 -0.47 -14.88 -9.11
N PHE A 156 -0.29 -15.66 -10.19
CA PHE A 156 1.02 -15.91 -10.79
C PHE A 156 1.53 -14.73 -11.65
N SER A 157 0.68 -13.74 -11.91
CA SER A 157 0.96 -12.65 -12.85
C SER A 157 2.00 -11.63 -12.32
N HIS A 158 2.21 -11.50 -10.99
CA HIS A 158 3.04 -10.42 -10.43
C HIS A 158 4.43 -10.82 -9.89
N PRO A 159 5.54 -10.22 -10.38
CA PRO A 159 6.90 -10.68 -10.10
C PRO A 159 7.48 -10.39 -8.75
N LYS A 160 6.91 -9.41 -8.06
CA LYS A 160 7.14 -9.20 -6.64
C LYS A 160 5.82 -9.48 -5.92
N THR A 161 5.91 -10.10 -4.74
CA THR A 161 4.77 -10.19 -3.83
C THR A 161 4.28 -8.78 -3.52
N PRO A 162 2.99 -8.58 -3.18
CA PRO A 162 2.49 -7.29 -2.71
C PRO A 162 3.34 -6.71 -1.56
N VAL A 163 3.87 -7.57 -0.70
CA VAL A 163 4.84 -7.26 0.36
C VAL A 163 6.11 -6.62 -0.21
N GLY A 164 6.74 -7.24 -1.21
CA GLY A 164 7.96 -6.71 -1.83
C GLY A 164 7.76 -5.33 -2.50
N ARG A 165 6.60 -5.08 -3.13
CA ARG A 165 6.29 -3.75 -3.67
C ARG A 165 6.14 -2.69 -2.58
N ALA A 166 5.51 -3.06 -1.46
CA ALA A 166 5.35 -2.16 -0.33
C ALA A 166 6.70 -1.84 0.31
N ILE A 167 7.60 -2.83 0.45
CA ILE A 167 8.98 -2.61 0.92
C ILE A 167 9.72 -1.64 0.01
N ASP A 168 9.75 -1.87 -1.31
CA ASP A 168 10.43 -0.97 -2.27
C ASP A 168 9.95 0.49 -2.10
N GLN A 169 8.63 0.67 -1.92
CA GLN A 169 8.02 1.99 -1.76
C GLN A 169 8.37 2.63 -0.41
N ILE A 170 8.33 1.85 0.68
CA ILE A 170 8.75 2.27 2.03
C ILE A 170 10.20 2.75 1.98
N THR A 171 11.11 1.94 1.45
CA THR A 171 12.54 2.24 1.34
C THR A 171 12.79 3.49 0.48
N THR A 172 12.07 3.63 -0.63
CA THR A 172 12.20 4.83 -1.49
C THR A 172 11.78 6.09 -0.75
N VAL A 173 10.64 6.08 -0.06
CA VAL A 173 10.11 7.26 0.64
C VAL A 173 10.93 7.57 1.90
N SER A 174 11.39 6.55 2.63
CA SER A 174 12.24 6.72 3.81
C SER A 174 13.59 7.34 3.45
N HIS A 175 14.25 6.89 2.39
CA HIS A 175 15.51 7.50 1.94
C HIS A 175 15.34 8.96 1.52
N LYS A 176 14.27 9.30 0.79
CA LYS A 176 14.01 10.71 0.45
C LYS A 176 13.76 11.56 1.71
N ALA A 177 13.05 11.04 2.71
CA ALA A 177 12.79 11.74 3.97
C ALA A 177 14.06 11.92 4.81
N ALA A 178 14.88 10.86 4.94
CA ALA A 178 16.17 10.91 5.62
C ALA A 178 17.12 11.91 4.95
N ASN A 179 17.27 11.84 3.62
CA ASN A 179 18.11 12.77 2.86
C ASN A 179 17.66 14.22 3.03
N LEU A 180 16.35 14.47 3.06
CA LEU A 180 15.84 15.83 3.28
C LEU A 180 16.19 16.36 4.69
N LEU A 181 16.10 15.53 5.73
CA LEU A 181 16.53 15.91 7.08
C LEU A 181 18.04 16.16 7.15
N ALA A 182 18.85 15.36 6.44
CA ALA A 182 20.30 15.57 6.35
C ALA A 182 20.63 16.89 5.64
N GLU A 183 19.98 17.19 4.51
CA GLU A 183 20.15 18.48 3.82
C GLU A 183 19.76 19.67 4.72
N MET A 184 18.66 19.54 5.49
CA MET A 184 18.25 20.57 6.45
C MET A 184 19.26 20.71 7.60
N SER A 185 19.79 19.60 8.13
CA SER A 185 20.84 19.61 9.15
C SER A 185 22.08 20.37 8.69
N GLU A 186 22.60 20.04 7.50
CA GLU A 186 23.78 20.69 6.92
C GLU A 186 23.53 22.19 6.71
N GLY A 187 22.37 22.55 6.19
CA GLY A 187 22.01 23.96 5.98
C GLY A 187 21.83 24.74 7.28
N VAL A 188 21.27 24.14 8.33
CA VAL A 188 21.18 24.77 9.66
C VAL A 188 22.58 25.01 10.23
N ALA A 189 23.48 24.04 10.12
CA ALA A 189 24.85 24.15 10.62
C ALA A 189 25.67 25.22 9.89
N ALA A 190 25.53 25.32 8.57
CA ALA A 190 26.24 26.32 7.74
C ALA A 190 25.59 27.72 7.78
N GLY A 191 24.35 27.80 8.25
CA GLY A 191 23.48 28.95 8.01
C GLY A 191 22.81 28.85 6.64
N TYR A 192 21.51 29.09 6.59
CA TYR A 192 20.70 28.90 5.40
C TYR A 192 19.88 30.15 5.08
N THR A 193 19.50 30.26 3.81
CA THR A 193 18.67 31.33 3.26
C THR A 193 17.20 30.94 3.23
N GLN A 194 16.32 31.94 3.16
CA GLN A 194 14.88 31.72 2.95
C GLN A 194 14.59 30.90 1.67
N LYS A 195 15.42 31.05 0.63
CA LYS A 195 15.28 30.30 -0.62
C LYS A 195 15.57 28.81 -0.44
N GLU A 196 16.63 28.48 0.30
CA GLU A 196 16.99 27.08 0.61
C GLU A 196 15.90 26.44 1.47
N ALA A 197 15.43 27.12 2.51
CA ALA A 197 14.31 26.62 3.32
C ALA A 197 13.02 26.47 2.51
N GLY A 198 12.77 27.37 1.55
CA GLY A 198 11.65 27.25 0.63
C GLY A 198 11.74 26.00 -0.26
N ASN A 199 12.94 25.66 -0.72
CA ASN A 199 13.20 24.44 -1.49
C ASN A 199 12.99 23.18 -0.64
N TRP A 200 13.47 23.16 0.62
CA TRP A 200 13.24 22.03 1.52
C TRP A 200 11.75 21.83 1.80
N LEU A 201 11.00 22.90 2.05
CA LEU A 201 9.55 22.82 2.24
C LEU A 201 8.82 22.33 0.98
N ALA A 202 9.28 22.72 -0.22
CA ALA A 202 8.74 22.20 -1.47
C ALA A 202 9.02 20.69 -1.63
N LYS A 203 10.25 20.23 -1.36
CA LYS A 203 10.60 18.80 -1.34
C LYS A 203 9.75 18.03 -0.31
N ALA A 204 9.52 18.59 0.87
CA ALA A 204 8.68 17.97 1.89
C ALA A 204 7.21 17.86 1.46
N ARG A 205 6.68 18.82 0.69
CA ARG A 205 5.33 18.74 0.13
C ARG A 205 5.22 17.62 -0.92
N LEU A 206 6.24 17.45 -1.76
CA LEU A 206 6.28 16.33 -2.71
C LEU A 206 6.29 14.97 -1.99
N LEU A 207 6.94 14.86 -0.83
CA LEU A 207 6.89 13.61 -0.04
C LEU A 207 5.48 13.28 0.48
N ILE A 208 4.64 14.28 0.75
CA ILE A 208 3.24 14.04 1.14
C ILE A 208 2.44 13.43 -0.02
N GLU A 209 2.78 13.78 -1.27
CA GLU A 209 2.11 13.22 -2.45
C GLU A 209 2.40 11.72 -2.63
N ASP A 210 3.49 11.20 -2.04
CA ASP A 210 3.83 9.78 -2.03
C ASP A 210 3.00 8.98 -0.97
N ILE A 211 2.35 9.63 0.00
CA ILE A 211 1.60 8.96 1.09
C ILE A 211 0.43 8.10 0.58
N PRO A 212 -0.45 8.57 -0.33
CA PRO A 212 -1.55 7.74 -0.84
C PRO A 212 -1.06 6.45 -1.52
N ALA A 213 0.05 6.55 -2.27
CA ALA A 213 0.68 5.41 -2.90
C ALA A 213 1.24 4.43 -1.85
N LEU A 214 2.00 4.93 -0.87
CA LEU A 214 2.53 4.16 0.26
C LEU A 214 1.42 3.40 1.01
N ARG A 215 0.33 4.08 1.34
CA ARG A 215 -0.83 3.49 2.02
C ARG A 215 -1.49 2.40 1.18
N SER A 216 -1.73 2.66 -0.11
CA SER A 216 -2.38 1.70 -1.00
C SER A 216 -1.60 0.39 -1.13
N GLN A 217 -0.26 0.46 -1.22
CA GLN A 217 0.61 -0.72 -1.30
C GLN A 217 0.63 -1.49 0.03
N SER A 218 0.69 -0.78 1.15
CA SER A 218 0.70 -1.37 2.50
C SER A 218 -0.61 -2.10 2.82
N VAL A 219 -1.76 -1.50 2.46
CA VAL A 219 -3.08 -2.15 2.61
C VAL A 219 -3.22 -3.36 1.68
N GLU A 220 -2.68 -3.27 0.46
CA GLU A 220 -2.68 -4.40 -0.48
C GLU A 220 -1.84 -5.57 0.06
N ALA A 221 -0.67 -5.30 0.65
CA ALA A 221 0.18 -6.30 1.29
C ALA A 221 -0.56 -7.03 2.43
N ARG A 222 -1.16 -6.28 3.37
CA ARG A 222 -1.95 -6.85 4.48
C ARG A 222 -3.18 -7.63 3.99
N GLY A 223 -3.87 -7.09 2.98
CA GLY A 223 -5.04 -7.74 2.36
C GLY A 223 -4.70 -9.06 1.69
N HIS A 224 -3.51 -9.18 1.08
CA HIS A 224 -3.01 -10.40 0.45
C HIS A 224 -2.82 -11.54 1.46
N ALA A 225 -2.23 -11.25 2.62
CA ALA A 225 -1.96 -12.23 3.66
C ALA A 225 -3.21 -12.91 4.25
N ARG A 226 -4.40 -12.30 4.13
CA ARG A 226 -5.67 -12.93 4.56
C ARG A 226 -6.01 -14.20 3.78
N TRP A 227 -5.49 -14.35 2.57
CA TRP A 227 -5.80 -15.46 1.68
C TRP A 227 -4.79 -16.63 1.77
N PHE A 228 -3.62 -16.41 2.37
CA PHE A 228 -2.55 -17.40 2.50
C PHE A 228 -2.04 -17.45 3.95
N PRO A 229 -2.55 -18.38 4.80
CA PRO A 229 -2.26 -18.43 6.24
C PRO A 229 -0.82 -18.82 6.64
N THR A 230 0.07 -19.12 5.69
CA THR A 230 1.43 -19.61 5.96
C THR A 230 2.44 -18.48 5.92
N ALA A 231 3.17 -18.25 7.02
CA ALA A 231 4.37 -17.42 7.20
C ALA A 231 4.34 -15.92 6.76
N GLU A 232 3.57 -15.53 5.75
CA GLU A 232 3.52 -14.18 5.17
C GLU A 232 2.62 -13.22 5.95
N LYS A 233 1.82 -13.69 6.91
CA LYS A 233 0.88 -12.83 7.66
C LYS A 233 1.58 -11.87 8.61
N ASP A 234 2.58 -12.35 9.33
CA ASP A 234 3.34 -11.53 10.27
C ASP A 234 4.22 -10.53 9.51
N GLU A 235 4.78 -10.93 8.37
CA GLU A 235 5.55 -10.07 7.48
C GLU A 235 4.69 -8.97 6.83
N ALA A 236 3.49 -9.32 6.33
CA ALA A 236 2.58 -8.34 5.75
C ALA A 236 2.01 -7.35 6.79
N GLU A 237 1.80 -7.80 8.03
CA GLU A 237 1.39 -6.93 9.12
C GLU A 237 2.53 -5.98 9.53
N ASP A 238 3.76 -6.47 9.61
CA ASP A 238 4.94 -5.64 9.88
C ASP A 238 5.14 -4.57 8.79
N VAL A 239 5.06 -4.96 7.51
CA VAL A 239 5.13 -4.01 6.38
C VAL A 239 4.00 -2.99 6.43
N TYR A 240 2.80 -3.39 6.84
CA TYR A 240 1.68 -2.46 7.02
C TYR A 240 1.97 -1.44 8.13
N ILE A 241 2.41 -1.88 9.31
CA ILE A 241 2.75 -1.00 10.43
C ILE A 241 3.90 -0.05 10.05
N ARG A 242 4.93 -0.56 9.36
CA ARG A 242 6.04 0.26 8.83
C ARG A 242 5.56 1.32 7.85
N GLY A 243 4.58 1.00 6.99
CA GLY A 243 3.95 1.95 6.10
C GLY A 243 3.26 3.11 6.84
N ILE A 244 2.52 2.83 7.91
CA ILE A 244 1.87 3.87 8.74
C ILE A 244 2.92 4.68 9.51
N ALA A 245 3.92 4.03 10.11
CA ALA A 245 5.01 4.69 10.79
C ALA A 245 5.72 5.70 9.88
N LEU A 246 6.01 5.31 8.63
CA LEU A 246 6.62 6.19 7.64
C LEU A 246 5.69 7.34 7.22
N GLU A 247 4.38 7.10 7.08
CA GLU A 247 3.40 8.17 6.85
C GLU A 247 3.49 9.25 7.94
N HIS A 248 3.49 8.83 9.22
CA HIS A 248 3.60 9.75 10.36
C HIS A 248 4.93 10.52 10.35
N THR A 249 6.03 9.83 10.05
CA THR A 249 7.37 10.42 9.92
C THR A 249 7.40 11.50 8.83
N VAL A 250 6.87 11.24 7.63
CA VAL A 250 6.85 12.21 6.54
C VAL A 250 6.06 13.48 6.93
N VAL A 251 4.96 13.33 7.68
CA VAL A 251 4.20 14.47 8.22
C VAL A 251 5.04 15.31 9.19
N GLN A 252 5.84 14.68 10.06
CA GLN A 252 6.74 15.41 10.97
C GLN A 252 7.87 16.11 10.20
N VAL A 253 8.48 15.45 9.20
CA VAL A 253 9.52 16.04 8.35
C VAL A 253 9.01 17.31 7.65
N ARG A 254 7.76 17.29 7.14
CA ARG A 254 7.14 18.50 6.57
C ARG A 254 6.95 19.61 7.59
N THR A 255 6.55 19.25 8.81
CA THR A 255 6.37 20.23 9.88
C THR A 255 7.70 20.88 10.25
N ILE A 256 8.77 20.11 10.37
CA ILE A 256 10.14 20.61 10.58
C ILE A 256 10.57 21.55 9.44
N ALA A 257 10.42 21.12 8.18
CA ALA A 257 10.77 21.94 7.02
C ALA A 257 9.99 23.27 7.00
N ARG A 258 8.71 23.24 7.40
CA ARG A 258 7.90 24.44 7.56
C ARG A 258 8.43 25.33 8.67
N THR A 259 8.75 24.78 9.83
CA THR A 259 9.29 25.54 10.97
C THR A 259 10.62 26.22 10.61
N LEU A 260 11.50 25.56 9.87
CA LEU A 260 12.76 26.15 9.39
C LEU A 260 12.50 27.29 8.39
N PHE A 261 11.53 27.13 7.49
CA PHE A 261 11.11 28.21 6.57
C PHE A 261 10.53 29.40 7.33
N ASP A 262 9.61 29.17 8.26
CA ASP A 262 9.00 30.22 9.08
C ASP A 262 10.09 30.94 9.91
N SER A 263 11.11 30.21 10.39
CA SER A 263 12.28 30.78 11.06
C SER A 263 13.11 31.68 10.12
N ALA A 264 13.37 31.25 8.89
CA ALA A 264 14.07 32.10 7.91
C ALA A 264 13.31 33.38 7.53
N VAL A 265 11.98 33.38 7.61
CA VAL A 265 11.14 34.55 7.31
C VAL A 265 11.06 35.51 8.52
N SER A 266 10.96 34.96 9.73
CA SER A 266 10.60 35.73 10.91
C SER A 266 11.64 35.54 12.03
N GLY A 267 12.77 36.24 11.94
CA GLY A 267 13.71 36.38 13.05
C GLY A 267 14.84 35.33 13.14
N GLY A 268 14.91 34.37 12.23
CA GLY A 268 16.00 33.39 12.17
C GLY A 268 15.97 32.34 13.29
N ILE A 269 17.10 31.66 13.46
CA ILE A 269 17.37 30.72 14.56
C ILE A 269 18.47 31.32 15.42
N ALA A 270 18.34 31.23 16.75
CA ALA A 270 19.36 31.67 17.69
C ALA A 270 20.70 30.95 17.46
N ASP A 271 21.79 31.71 17.34
CA ASP A 271 23.13 31.17 17.02
C ASP A 271 23.59 30.08 18.00
N SER A 272 23.23 30.21 19.28
CA SER A 272 23.58 29.26 20.33
C SER A 272 22.96 27.87 20.14
N THR A 273 21.84 27.78 19.42
CA THR A 273 21.05 26.54 19.24
C THR A 273 21.19 25.90 17.85
N LYS A 274 21.80 26.61 16.89
CA LYS A 274 21.98 26.11 15.50
C LYS A 274 22.66 24.74 15.46
N LYS A 275 23.71 24.56 16.27
CA LYS A 275 24.46 23.31 16.32
C LYS A 275 23.60 22.15 16.81
N GLN A 276 22.83 22.35 17.87
CA GLN A 276 21.96 21.35 18.49
C GLN A 276 20.81 20.99 17.55
N ILE A 277 20.23 21.98 16.85
CA ILE A 277 19.22 21.73 15.82
C ILE A 277 19.81 20.86 14.70
N ALA A 278 20.99 21.20 14.17
CA ALA A 278 21.63 20.40 13.15
C ALA A 278 21.89 18.96 13.63
N VAL A 279 22.46 18.77 14.82
CA VAL A 279 22.72 17.44 15.40
C VAL A 279 21.41 16.64 15.54
N ALA A 280 20.34 17.25 16.05
CA ALA A 280 19.05 16.58 16.22
C ALA A 280 18.41 16.17 14.88
N LEU A 281 18.50 17.03 13.86
CA LEU A 281 18.04 16.71 12.50
C LEU A 281 18.87 15.60 11.84
N SER A 282 20.19 15.60 12.06
CA SER A 282 21.09 14.56 11.58
C SER A 282 20.80 13.21 12.26
N ALA A 283 20.61 13.20 13.58
CA ALA A 283 20.24 12.00 14.32
C ALA A 283 18.88 11.44 13.85
N ALA A 284 17.88 12.30 13.65
CA ALA A 284 16.58 11.89 13.09
C ALA A 284 16.71 11.33 11.66
N SER A 285 17.56 11.93 10.82
CA SER A 285 17.87 11.41 9.48
C SER A 285 18.45 9.99 9.55
N PHE A 286 19.45 9.78 10.40
CA PHE A 286 20.09 8.48 10.59
C PHE A 286 19.14 7.42 11.17
N ALA A 287 18.27 7.82 12.11
CA ALA A 287 17.23 6.95 12.65
C ALA A 287 16.27 6.46 11.55
N ILE A 288 15.87 7.33 10.61
CA ILE A 288 15.01 6.94 9.49
C ILE A 288 15.76 6.02 8.52
N SER A 289 17.00 6.34 8.12
CA SER A 289 17.73 5.51 7.16
C SER A 289 17.99 4.11 7.71
N SER A 290 18.47 4.01 8.96
CA SER A 290 18.80 2.73 9.61
C SER A 290 17.58 1.80 9.77
N LYS A 291 16.40 2.36 10.09
CA LYS A 291 15.18 1.56 10.33
C LYS A 291 14.62 0.88 9.07
N PHE A 292 14.91 1.41 7.88
CA PHE A 292 14.29 1.00 6.62
C PHE A 292 15.27 0.43 5.58
N GLU A 293 16.52 0.18 5.94
CA GLU A 293 17.49 -0.54 5.11
C GLU A 293 17.19 -2.05 5.04
N GLU A 294 17.37 -2.63 3.85
CA GLU A 294 16.89 -3.97 3.46
C GLU A 294 17.49 -5.14 4.26
N ASP A 295 18.60 -4.94 4.99
CA ASP A 295 19.37 -6.02 5.63
C ASP A 295 19.09 -6.21 7.14
N ASN A 296 18.34 -5.32 7.80
CA ASN A 296 18.18 -5.33 9.27
C ASN A 296 16.88 -5.96 9.79
N PHE A 297 16.39 -7.04 9.15
CA PHE A 297 15.24 -7.82 9.67
C PHE A 297 15.54 -8.59 10.98
N SER A 298 16.79 -8.57 11.46
CA SER A 298 17.23 -9.27 12.67
C SER A 298 17.90 -8.37 13.73
N ALA A 299 17.90 -7.05 13.54
CA ALA A 299 18.63 -6.10 14.39
C ALA A 299 17.68 -5.15 15.15
N ASP A 300 16.99 -5.69 16.16
CA ASP A 300 16.14 -4.89 17.07
C ASP A 300 17.01 -3.92 17.92
N ASP A 301 18.24 -4.31 18.27
CA ASP A 301 19.16 -3.51 19.11
C ASP A 301 19.78 -2.30 18.38
N SER A 302 20.21 -2.42 17.12
CA SER A 302 20.85 -1.30 16.40
C SER A 302 19.86 -0.20 16.03
N ASN A 303 18.62 -0.59 15.74
CA ASN A 303 17.55 0.32 15.37
C ASN A 303 17.03 1.10 16.59
N GLN A 304 16.95 0.46 17.76
CA GLN A 304 16.61 1.14 19.00
C GLN A 304 17.69 2.16 19.40
N SER A 305 18.96 1.84 19.16
CA SER A 305 20.08 2.79 19.38
C SER A 305 19.90 4.06 18.55
N ALA A 306 19.61 3.94 17.25
CA ALA A 306 19.50 5.12 16.38
C ALA A 306 18.31 6.03 16.74
N THR A 307 17.17 5.45 17.14
CA THR A 307 16.03 6.24 17.64
C THR A 307 16.31 6.85 19.00
N GLU A 308 17.11 6.20 19.84
CA GLU A 308 17.54 6.76 21.13
C GLU A 308 18.51 7.93 20.94
N ASP A 309 19.45 7.83 20.01
CA ASP A 309 20.36 8.93 19.64
C ASP A 309 19.55 10.17 19.17
N ALA A 310 18.46 9.94 18.43
CA ALA A 310 17.56 11.02 18.01
C ALA A 310 16.82 11.67 19.20
N ARG A 311 16.39 10.87 20.20
CA ARG A 311 15.79 11.38 21.44
C ARG A 311 16.80 12.14 22.29
N GLU A 312 18.01 11.63 22.45
CA GLU A 312 19.08 12.28 23.21
C GLU A 312 19.45 13.63 22.56
N ALA A 313 19.59 13.67 21.23
CA ALA A 313 19.84 14.91 20.51
C ALA A 313 18.66 15.90 20.63
N GLY A 314 17.42 15.40 20.62
CA GLY A 314 16.22 16.22 20.88
C GLY A 314 16.20 16.80 22.29
N ALA A 315 16.54 16.00 23.32
CA ALA A 315 16.63 16.43 24.70
C ALA A 315 17.73 17.48 24.92
N ALA A 316 18.92 17.27 24.34
CA ALA A 316 20.01 18.24 24.40
C ALA A 316 19.64 19.57 23.71
N LEU A 317 18.89 19.52 22.61
CA LEU A 317 18.33 20.71 21.99
C LEU A 317 17.31 21.41 22.89
N ALA A 318 16.41 20.67 23.54
CA ALA A 318 15.43 21.24 24.46
C ALA A 318 16.10 21.92 25.66
N GLU A 319 17.12 21.29 26.25
CA GLU A 319 17.89 21.84 27.35
C GLU A 319 18.57 23.15 26.95
N SER A 320 19.28 23.16 25.82
CA SER A 320 19.91 24.38 25.28
C SER A 320 18.90 25.51 25.02
N LEU A 321 17.72 25.19 24.49
CA LEU A 321 16.65 26.17 24.26
C LEU A 321 16.07 26.75 25.57
N ILE A 322 16.06 25.97 26.64
CA ILE A 322 15.58 26.39 27.97
C ILE A 322 16.64 27.21 28.70
N GLU A 323 17.91 26.81 28.63
CA GLU A 323 19.03 27.55 29.22
C GLU A 323 19.19 28.93 28.59
N ASP A 324 19.15 28.99 27.25
CA ASP A 324 19.29 30.22 26.49
C ASP A 324 17.98 31.03 26.40
N ALA A 325 16.93 30.61 27.12
CA ALA A 325 15.61 31.23 27.02
C ALA A 325 15.58 32.71 27.45
N LYS A 326 16.59 33.17 28.19
CA LYS A 326 16.74 34.57 28.61
C LYS A 326 17.30 35.47 27.51
N ASP A 327 18.04 34.89 26.57
CA ASP A 327 18.80 35.61 25.54
C ASP A 327 18.21 35.42 24.13
N ALA A 328 17.21 34.54 23.97
CA ALA A 328 16.52 34.26 22.71
C ALA A 328 15.08 34.81 22.68
N ASP A 329 14.60 35.19 21.49
CA ASP A 329 13.22 35.63 21.30
C ASP A 329 12.25 34.47 21.60
N GLN A 330 11.14 34.77 22.28
CA GLN A 330 10.11 33.77 22.63
C GLN A 330 9.65 32.94 21.42
N GLU A 331 9.51 33.57 20.26
CA GLU A 331 9.12 32.87 19.03
C GLU A 331 10.19 31.90 18.50
N GLN A 332 11.48 32.21 18.68
CA GLN A 332 12.57 31.31 18.30
C GLN A 332 12.58 30.07 19.19
N ILE A 333 12.36 30.25 20.49
CA ILE A 333 12.28 29.16 21.47
C ILE A 333 11.09 28.23 21.15
N VAL A 334 9.90 28.80 20.90
CA VAL A 334 8.70 28.02 20.56
C VAL A 334 8.90 27.20 19.29
N ARG A 335 9.55 27.78 18.26
CA ARG A 335 9.88 27.06 17.02
C ARG A 335 10.92 25.96 17.25
N GLY A 336 11.94 26.22 18.07
CA GLY A 336 12.92 25.23 18.51
C GLY A 336 12.26 24.03 19.21
N LEU A 337 11.44 24.29 20.23
CA LEU A 337 10.73 23.25 20.98
C LEU A 337 9.72 22.48 20.11
N SER A 338 9.11 23.15 19.13
CA SER A 338 8.29 22.47 18.11
C SER A 338 9.13 21.45 17.33
N MET A 339 10.37 21.79 16.92
CA MET A 339 11.23 20.82 16.23
C MET A 339 11.60 19.64 17.12
N VAL A 340 11.93 19.86 18.39
CA VAL A 340 12.17 18.78 19.39
C VAL A 340 10.99 17.82 19.42
N ALA A 341 9.78 18.34 19.61
CA ALA A 341 8.58 17.50 19.68
C ALA A 341 8.30 16.71 18.39
N ASN A 342 8.67 17.24 17.22
CA ASN A 342 8.56 16.52 15.96
C ASN A 342 9.61 15.41 15.83
N ILE A 343 10.84 15.61 16.35
CA ILE A 343 11.90 14.61 16.37
C ILE A 343 11.53 13.44 17.29
N ASP A 344 11.00 13.72 18.49
CA ASP A 344 10.50 12.68 19.40
C ASP A 344 9.39 11.85 18.76
N ARG A 345 8.45 12.51 18.07
CA ARG A 345 7.39 11.81 17.33
C ARG A 345 7.91 10.96 16.17
N ILE A 346 9.00 11.37 15.53
CA ILE A 346 9.68 10.54 14.52
C ILE A 346 10.23 9.29 15.20
N ALA A 347 10.99 9.43 16.28
CA ALA A 347 11.55 8.29 17.03
C ALA A 347 10.46 7.32 17.52
N ASP A 348 9.36 7.85 18.09
CA ASP A 348 8.23 7.03 18.54
C ASP A 348 7.48 6.34 17.41
N SER A 349 7.42 6.96 16.23
CA SER A 349 6.80 6.35 15.05
C SER A 349 7.68 5.22 14.53
N LEU A 350 8.99 5.44 14.45
CA LEU A 350 9.97 4.42 14.02
C LEU A 350 9.99 3.22 14.98
N ASP A 351 9.89 3.44 16.29
CA ASP A 351 9.81 2.36 17.28
C ASP A 351 8.44 1.71 17.39
N GLN A 352 7.45 2.19 16.63
CA GLN A 352 6.06 1.71 16.71
C GLN A 352 5.50 1.81 18.14
N ASN A 353 6.05 2.73 18.95
CA ASN A 353 5.66 3.00 20.33
C ASN A 353 4.60 4.09 20.39
N SER A 354 4.44 4.89 19.33
CA SER A 354 3.44 5.95 19.25
C SER A 354 2.02 5.41 19.49
N PRO A 355 1.28 5.92 20.49
CA PRO A 355 -0.12 5.58 20.71
C PRO A 355 -0.99 5.86 19.49
N ALA A 356 -0.62 6.86 18.68
CA ALA A 356 -1.33 7.20 17.45
C ALA A 356 -1.26 6.09 16.38
N LEU A 357 -0.28 5.19 16.43
CA LEU A 357 -0.19 4.03 15.54
C LEU A 357 -1.09 2.87 16.00
N LYS A 358 -1.38 2.78 17.31
CA LYS A 358 -2.11 1.64 17.90
C LYS A 358 -3.57 1.96 18.22
N ASP A 359 -3.88 3.21 18.57
CA ASP A 359 -5.16 3.59 19.16
C ASP A 359 -6.05 4.42 18.22
N VAL A 360 -5.55 4.80 17.03
CA VAL A 360 -6.27 5.64 16.07
C VAL A 360 -6.56 4.86 14.80
N ILE A 361 -7.84 4.86 14.39
CA ILE A 361 -8.32 4.21 13.18
C ILE A 361 -7.84 5.00 11.96
N THR A 362 -7.20 4.33 11.00
CA THR A 362 -6.85 4.96 9.72
C THR A 362 -8.10 5.07 8.84
N PRO A 363 -8.32 6.17 8.08
CA PRO A 363 -9.60 6.45 7.39
C PRO A 363 -10.10 5.36 6.42
N ASP A 364 -9.21 4.49 5.94
CA ASP A 364 -9.51 3.40 5.00
C ASP A 364 -9.71 2.03 5.70
N GLU A 365 -9.64 1.97 7.03
CA GLU A 365 -9.96 0.77 7.80
C GLU A 365 -11.47 0.68 8.08
N PRO A 366 -12.13 -0.46 7.76
CA PRO A 366 -13.52 -0.65 8.16
C PRO A 366 -13.60 -0.61 9.70
N ALA A 367 -14.49 0.24 10.22
CA ALA A 367 -14.65 0.61 11.65
C ALA A 367 -14.83 -0.56 12.65
N GLN A 368 -14.87 -1.81 12.19
CA GLN A 368 -15.03 -3.02 13.00
C GLN A 368 -13.70 -3.69 13.39
N GLN A 369 -12.56 -3.30 12.80
CA GLN A 369 -11.26 -3.83 13.19
C GLN A 369 -10.54 -2.84 14.10
N LYS A 370 -10.84 -2.91 15.41
CA LYS A 370 -9.92 -2.40 16.41
C LYS A 370 -8.56 -3.05 16.18
N VAL A 371 -7.52 -2.20 16.14
CA VAL A 371 -6.12 -2.62 16.21
C VAL A 371 -5.99 -3.62 17.35
N MET A 372 -5.54 -4.83 17.00
CA MET A 372 -5.33 -5.99 17.87
C MET A 372 -6.54 -6.46 18.69
N ALA A 373 -7.44 -7.24 18.08
CA ALA A 373 -7.93 -8.43 18.78
C ALA A 373 -6.78 -9.45 18.82
N VAL A 374 -5.89 -9.32 19.81
CA VAL A 374 -4.87 -10.35 20.07
C VAL A 374 -5.60 -11.68 20.19
N SER A 375 -5.28 -12.64 19.33
CA SER A 375 -5.87 -13.98 19.40
C SER A 375 -5.67 -14.52 20.83
N PRO A 376 -6.67 -15.15 21.46
CA PRO A 376 -6.53 -15.75 22.80
C PRO A 376 -5.34 -16.73 22.89
N ILE A 377 -4.91 -17.26 21.74
CA ILE A 377 -3.76 -18.16 21.58
C ILE A 377 -2.42 -17.40 21.72
N ASP A 378 -2.33 -16.15 21.28
CA ASP A 378 -1.12 -15.34 21.39
C ASP A 378 -0.93 -14.76 22.80
N GLN A 379 -2.04 -14.52 23.53
CA GLN A 379 -1.99 -14.14 24.94
C GLN A 379 -1.43 -15.27 25.81
N THR A 380 -1.77 -16.53 25.51
CA THR A 380 -1.27 -17.69 26.27
C THR A 380 0.21 -17.99 25.99
N LEU A 381 0.69 -17.78 24.77
CA LEU A 381 2.10 -17.91 24.40
C LEU A 381 3.00 -16.82 25.01
N LYS A 382 2.52 -15.57 25.10
CA LYS A 382 3.25 -14.49 25.80
C LYS A 382 3.26 -14.70 27.33
N LEU A 383 2.19 -15.25 27.90
CA LEU A 383 2.15 -15.61 29.32
C LEU A 383 3.14 -16.72 29.65
N SER A 384 3.21 -17.78 28.82
CA SER A 384 4.14 -18.90 29.06
C SER A 384 5.60 -18.45 28.96
N LYS A 385 5.95 -17.60 28.00
CA LYS A 385 7.29 -17.00 27.88
C LYS A 385 7.64 -16.11 29.08
N ARG A 386 6.70 -15.34 29.64
CA ARG A 386 6.91 -14.54 30.87
C ARG A 386 7.10 -15.42 32.11
N ILE A 387 6.33 -16.49 32.24
CA ILE A 387 6.44 -17.46 33.32
C ILE A 387 7.79 -18.18 33.23
N GLN A 388 8.19 -18.63 32.05
CA GLN A 388 9.46 -19.31 31.81
C GLN A 388 10.67 -18.41 32.09
N LYS A 389 10.62 -17.12 31.70
CA LYS A 389 11.68 -16.14 32.03
C LYS A 389 11.80 -15.89 33.53
N SER A 390 10.66 -15.85 34.24
CA SER A 390 10.63 -15.67 35.71
C SER A 390 11.14 -16.92 36.44
N PHE A 391 10.79 -18.12 35.94
CA PHE A 391 11.27 -19.39 36.47
C PHE A 391 12.79 -19.55 36.30
N LYS A 392 13.33 -19.17 35.13
CA LYS A 392 14.77 -19.18 34.85
C LYS A 392 15.55 -18.19 35.72
N LYS A 393 14.93 -17.06 36.08
CA LYS A 393 15.52 -16.04 36.98
C LYS A 393 15.53 -16.47 38.45
N LEU A 394 14.57 -17.30 38.88
CA LEU A 394 14.53 -17.86 40.24
C LEU A 394 15.53 -19.01 40.42
N PHE A 395 15.64 -19.91 39.43
CA PHE A 395 16.52 -21.08 39.51
C PHE A 395 18.00 -20.75 39.31
N GLY A 396 18.33 -19.72 38.53
CA GLY A 396 19.73 -19.25 38.38
C GLY A 396 20.32 -18.57 39.62
N LYS A 397 19.57 -18.44 40.71
CA LYS A 397 20.06 -17.89 42.00
C LYS A 397 20.38 -18.96 43.04
N TYR A 398 20.07 -20.23 42.77
CA TYR A 398 20.25 -21.34 43.71
C TYR A 398 21.03 -22.54 43.13
N PHE A 399 21.62 -22.39 41.95
CA PHE A 399 22.61 -23.31 41.37
C PHE A 399 23.75 -22.54 40.73
#